data_AF-A0A8S1LGJ8-F1
#
_entry.id   AF-A0A8S1LGJ8-F1
#
_cell.length_a   1.000
_cell.length_b   1.000
_cell.length_c   1.000
_cell.angle_alpha   90.00
_cell.angle_beta   90.00
_cell.angle_gamma   90.00
#
_symmetry.space_group_name_H-M   'P 1'
#
loop_
_entity.id
_entity.type
_entity.pdbx_description
1 polymer ?
#
loop_
_entity_poly.entity_id
_entity_poly.type
_entity_poly.pdbx_seq_one_letter_code
_entity_poly.pdbx_strand_id
1 'polypeptide(L)'
;MFGLCYEIKMEYNQYNEIQSVDYNFCLQNFCIPCDDLRKKWNQKKTQWGNKIGEIDNIVAYSNLGDANILNKSKDEYLYQNQTNKNLFVEKIYIGQKYQCVHYARNFWIQYFDSYFGSVNTADQIFYLEYGYDIMKNKSYPLQKFSNGKTDIPKFGDLLIWEKNKETYPNGHVAVVLNIEINSLYPHILIAEQNYDQIWDAKHFSRALKVKLSKNEEVRVESIRQIFPGMEDYKCKEKLNVAEGEILGWVRLKIQ
;
A
#
# COMPACT_ATOMS: atom_id res chain seq x y z
N MET A 1 26.21 16.78 22.85
CA MET A 1 27.33 15.90 23.22
C MET A 1 26.73 14.58 23.68
N PHE A 2 26.97 13.53 22.90
CA PHE A 2 26.80 12.08 23.15
C PHE A 2 25.56 11.52 23.85
N GLY A 3 24.76 10.78 23.07
CA GLY A 3 24.27 9.45 23.45
C GLY A 3 24.70 8.46 22.37
N LEU A 4 25.84 7.80 22.58
CA LEU A 4 26.36 6.73 21.73
C LEU A 4 25.45 5.50 21.84
N CYS A 5 25.01 4.96 20.71
CA CYS A 5 24.60 3.55 20.62
C CYS A 5 25.69 2.78 19.85
N TYR A 6 26.63 2.20 20.60
CA TYR A 6 27.33 0.96 20.23
C TYR A 6 26.92 -0.05 21.32
N GLU A 7 26.69 -1.34 21.09
CA GLU A 7 27.45 -2.30 20.29
C GLU A 7 26.53 -3.50 19.99
N ILE A 8 26.37 -3.92 18.73
CA ILE A 8 25.70 -5.19 18.40
C ILE A 8 26.76 -6.28 18.46
N LYS A 9 26.72 -7.12 19.51
CA LYS A 9 27.45 -8.39 19.49
C LYS A 9 26.75 -9.32 18.50
N MET A 10 27.35 -9.49 17.33
CA MET A 10 27.04 -10.64 16.47
C MET A 10 27.93 -11.80 16.92
N GLU A 11 27.32 -12.81 17.56
CA GLU A 11 27.97 -14.11 17.72
C GLU A 11 27.75 -14.91 16.43
N TYR A 12 28.83 -15.14 15.69
CA TYR A 12 28.87 -16.10 14.59
C TYR A 12 29.24 -17.48 15.14
N ASN A 13 28.47 -18.50 14.79
CA ASN A 13 28.91 -19.88 14.99
C ASN A 13 29.76 -20.33 13.79
N GLN A 14 30.63 -21.33 13.98
CA GLN A 14 31.74 -21.67 13.06
C GLN A 14 31.37 -22.14 11.63
N TYR A 15 30.10 -22.07 11.23
CA TYR A 15 29.60 -22.70 10.00
C TYR A 15 28.88 -21.77 9.00
N ASN A 16 28.73 -20.46 9.25
CA ASN A 16 28.12 -19.52 8.29
C ASN A 16 26.75 -19.96 7.71
N GLU A 17 25.93 -20.70 8.47
CA GLU A 17 24.54 -20.98 8.13
C GLU A 17 23.60 -20.12 8.98
N ILE A 18 22.60 -19.49 8.35
CA ILE A 18 21.56 -18.73 9.05
C ILE A 18 20.63 -19.73 9.75
N GLN A 19 20.91 -20.03 11.02
CA GLN A 19 19.92 -20.62 11.93
C GLN A 19 18.87 -19.54 12.26
N SER A 20 17.62 -19.82 11.88
CA SER A 20 16.36 -19.14 12.24
C SER A 20 16.51 -17.73 12.86
N VAL A 21 16.21 -16.70 12.09
CA VAL A 21 16.10 -15.33 12.62
C VAL A 21 14.82 -15.24 13.45
N ASP A 22 14.93 -15.44 14.77
CA ASP A 22 13.83 -15.19 15.70
C ASP A 22 13.53 -13.69 15.74
N TYR A 23 12.43 -13.30 15.10
CA TYR A 23 11.93 -11.94 15.15
C TYR A 23 11.26 -11.70 16.52
N ASN A 24 12.02 -11.18 17.47
CA ASN A 24 11.52 -10.73 18.77
C ASN A 24 11.31 -9.20 18.75
N PHE A 25 10.23 -8.75 19.38
CA PHE A 25 10.00 -7.33 19.71
C PHE A 25 10.57 -7.07 21.09
N CYS A 26 11.53 -6.15 21.24
CA CYS A 26 12.16 -5.89 22.54
C CYS A 26 11.92 -4.45 22.98
N LEU A 27 11.31 -4.28 24.16
CA LEU A 27 11.07 -2.99 24.81
C LEU A 27 11.67 -3.05 26.22
N GLN A 28 12.56 -2.10 26.56
CA GLN A 28 13.15 -1.98 27.91
C GLN A 28 13.67 -3.32 28.47
N ASN A 29 14.44 -4.06 27.66
CA ASN A 29 15.01 -5.39 27.97
C ASN A 29 14.01 -6.54 28.06
N PHE A 30 12.73 -6.34 27.75
CA PHE A 30 11.74 -7.40 27.63
C PHE A 30 11.43 -7.69 26.17
N CYS A 31 11.69 -8.93 25.75
CA CYS A 31 11.44 -9.39 24.39
C CYS A 31 10.15 -10.23 24.33
N ILE A 32 9.19 -9.80 23.52
CA ILE A 32 7.96 -10.53 23.21
C ILE A 32 8.10 -11.16 21.81
N PRO A 33 7.77 -12.45 21.64
CA PRO A 33 7.71 -13.06 20.32
C PRO A 33 6.75 -12.31 19.40
N CYS A 34 7.18 -12.03 18.16
CA CYS A 34 6.33 -11.37 17.16
C CYS A 34 4.99 -12.11 16.93
N ASP A 35 4.99 -13.44 17.03
CA ASP A 35 3.79 -14.27 16.85
C ASP A 35 2.72 -14.01 17.93
N ASP A 36 3.11 -13.63 19.15
CA ASP A 36 2.17 -13.34 20.25
C ASP A 36 1.53 -11.96 20.10
N LEU A 37 2.31 -10.95 19.72
CA LEU A 37 1.78 -9.62 19.39
C LEU A 37 0.85 -9.70 18.18
N ARG A 38 1.24 -10.47 17.15
CA ARG A 38 0.42 -10.74 15.98
C ARG A 38 -0.89 -11.45 16.34
N LYS A 39 -0.88 -12.47 17.21
CA LYS A 39 -2.11 -13.12 17.70
C LYS A 39 -3.03 -12.11 18.39
N LYS A 40 -2.49 -11.25 19.26
CA LYS A 40 -3.27 -10.22 19.96
C LYS A 40 -3.87 -9.18 19.01
N TRP A 41 -3.13 -8.74 17.99
CA TRP A 41 -3.67 -7.84 16.97
C TRP A 41 -4.70 -8.54 16.07
N ASN A 42 -4.45 -9.77 15.66
CA ASN A 42 -5.39 -10.58 14.87
C ASN A 42 -6.67 -10.97 15.63
N GLN A 43 -6.67 -10.90 16.97
CA GLN A 43 -7.88 -11.03 17.78
C GLN A 43 -8.73 -9.76 17.74
N LYS A 44 -8.13 -8.58 17.56
CA LYS A 44 -8.83 -7.29 17.34
C LYS A 44 -9.10 -7.05 15.85
N LYS A 45 -9.69 -8.04 15.20
CA LYS A 45 -10.12 -7.95 13.81
C LYS A 45 -11.23 -6.90 13.65
N THR A 46 -10.88 -5.78 13.02
CA THR A 46 -11.79 -4.70 12.69
C THR A 46 -12.77 -5.19 11.62
N GLN A 47 -14.07 -5.17 11.91
CA GLN A 47 -15.09 -5.68 10.98
C GLN A 47 -15.34 -4.70 9.83
N TRP A 48 -15.93 -5.22 8.74
CA TRP A 48 -16.30 -4.47 7.54
C TRP A 48 -16.87 -3.08 7.86
N GLY A 49 -16.37 -2.05 7.17
CA GLY A 49 -16.85 -0.67 7.28
C GLY A 49 -16.34 0.14 8.46
N ASN A 50 -15.54 -0.46 9.35
CA ASN A 50 -14.83 0.31 10.37
C ASN A 50 -13.54 0.91 9.81
N LYS A 51 -13.19 2.10 10.28
CA LYS A 51 -11.94 2.81 9.92
C LYS A 51 -10.71 2.01 10.37
N ILE A 52 -9.73 1.87 9.46
CA ILE A 52 -8.47 1.15 9.71
C ILE A 52 -7.22 2.05 9.58
N GLY A 53 -7.37 3.24 8.99
CA GLY A 53 -6.32 4.24 8.85
C GLY A 53 -6.80 5.47 8.06
N GLU A 54 -5.99 6.53 8.01
CA GLU A 54 -6.35 7.76 7.30
C GLU A 54 -5.13 8.63 6.99
N ILE A 55 -5.09 9.17 5.78
CA ILE A 55 -4.13 10.21 5.37
C ILE A 55 -4.91 11.39 4.79
N ASP A 56 -4.66 12.61 5.25
CA ASP A 56 -5.31 13.84 4.77
C ASP A 56 -6.84 13.75 4.65
N ASN A 57 -7.50 13.19 5.67
CA ASN A 57 -8.95 12.90 5.71
C ASN A 57 -9.45 11.85 4.69
N ILE A 58 -8.56 11.21 3.94
CA ILE A 58 -8.87 10.07 3.06
C ILE A 58 -8.81 8.81 3.92
N VAL A 59 -9.98 8.31 4.28
CA VAL A 59 -10.15 7.20 5.22
C VAL A 59 -10.06 5.86 4.49
N ALA A 60 -9.31 4.92 5.06
CA ALA A 60 -9.36 3.51 4.70
C ALA A 60 -10.26 2.75 5.67
N TYR A 61 -11.01 1.79 5.13
CA TYR A 61 -11.93 0.95 5.88
C TYR A 61 -11.60 -0.54 5.73
N SER A 62 -11.95 -1.30 6.77
CA SER A 62 -11.86 -2.76 6.74
C SER A 62 -12.87 -3.34 5.75
N ASN A 63 -12.47 -4.39 5.06
CA ASN A 63 -13.34 -5.24 4.27
C ASN A 63 -13.52 -6.66 4.86
N LEU A 64 -13.05 -6.90 6.09
CA LEU A 64 -13.15 -8.22 6.71
C LEU A 64 -14.59 -8.58 7.09
N GLY A 65 -14.94 -9.85 6.87
CA GLY A 65 -16.29 -10.33 7.11
C GLY A 65 -17.23 -9.99 5.94
N ASP A 66 -16.68 -9.51 4.82
CA ASP A 66 -17.45 -9.38 3.60
C ASP A 66 -17.86 -10.77 3.06
N ALA A 67 -19.11 -11.15 3.32
CA ALA A 67 -19.69 -12.41 2.86
C ALA A 67 -20.05 -12.42 1.36
N ASN A 68 -20.04 -11.27 0.68
CA ASN A 68 -20.43 -11.16 -0.72
C ASN A 68 -19.70 -10.02 -1.44
N ILE A 69 -18.51 -10.34 -1.93
CA ILE A 69 -17.63 -9.46 -2.74
C ILE A 69 -18.19 -9.15 -4.14
N LEU A 70 -19.38 -9.65 -4.51
CA LEU A 70 -20.04 -9.32 -5.79
C LEU A 70 -21.33 -8.50 -5.58
N ASN A 71 -21.61 -8.08 -4.35
CA ASN A 71 -22.80 -7.30 -4.06
C ASN A 71 -22.67 -5.86 -4.60
N LYS A 72 -23.42 -5.55 -5.65
CA LYS A 72 -23.50 -4.21 -6.26
C LYS A 72 -24.05 -3.14 -5.32
N SER A 73 -24.74 -3.49 -4.23
CA SER A 73 -25.17 -2.48 -3.25
C SER A 73 -24.00 -1.84 -2.50
N LYS A 74 -22.77 -2.35 -2.68
CA LYS A 74 -21.53 -1.79 -2.14
C LYS A 74 -20.76 -0.95 -3.16
N ASP A 75 -21.26 -0.85 -4.38
CA ASP A 75 -20.68 0.02 -5.39
C ASP A 75 -20.87 1.48 -4.98
N GLU A 76 -19.78 2.23 -4.92
CA GLU A 76 -19.80 3.65 -4.65
C GLU A 76 -19.64 4.47 -5.94
N TYR A 77 -20.40 5.55 -6.01
CA TYR A 77 -20.36 6.50 -7.11
C TYR A 77 -20.23 7.91 -6.56
N LEU A 78 -19.38 8.71 -7.19
CA LEU A 78 -19.38 10.16 -7.04
C LEU A 78 -20.39 10.75 -8.02
N TYR A 79 -21.24 11.65 -7.53
CA TYR A 79 -22.28 12.32 -8.30
C TYR A 79 -21.86 13.77 -8.56
N GLN A 80 -21.63 14.14 -9.82
CA GLN A 80 -21.35 15.52 -10.18
C GLN A 80 -22.64 16.30 -10.40
N ASN A 81 -22.92 17.30 -9.56
CA ASN A 81 -24.03 18.23 -9.80
C ASN A 81 -23.63 19.22 -10.90
N GLN A 82 -24.11 19.02 -12.13
CA GLN A 82 -24.06 20.06 -13.14
C GLN A 82 -25.04 21.17 -12.76
N THR A 83 -24.55 22.38 -12.53
CA THR A 83 -25.34 23.55 -12.09
C THR A 83 -26.34 24.07 -13.12
N ASN A 84 -26.44 23.47 -14.32
CA ASN A 84 -27.38 23.88 -15.35
C ASN A 84 -28.41 22.79 -15.64
N LYS A 85 -29.68 23.16 -15.47
CA LYS A 85 -30.91 22.42 -15.77
C LYS A 85 -30.84 21.60 -17.06
N ASN A 86 -30.28 20.38 -17.00
CA ASN A 86 -30.45 19.27 -17.94
C ASN A 86 -29.93 17.97 -17.29
N LEU A 87 -30.84 17.29 -16.57
CA LEU A 87 -30.99 15.86 -16.19
C LEU A 87 -29.86 14.78 -16.26
N PHE A 88 -28.64 15.04 -16.71
CA PHE A 88 -27.56 14.04 -16.72
C PHE A 88 -26.53 14.34 -15.63
N VAL A 89 -26.70 13.70 -14.47
CA VAL A 89 -25.65 13.62 -13.46
C VAL A 89 -24.63 12.59 -13.94
N GLU A 90 -23.44 13.05 -14.33
CA GLU A 90 -22.33 12.12 -14.62
C GLU A 90 -21.96 11.40 -13.31
N LYS A 91 -21.98 10.06 -13.37
CA LYS A 91 -21.68 9.21 -12.23
C LYS A 91 -20.30 8.60 -12.43
N ILE A 92 -19.37 8.99 -11.57
CA ILE A 92 -18.03 8.39 -11.58
C ILE A 92 -18.05 7.21 -10.62
N TYR A 93 -17.86 6.00 -11.15
CA TYR A 93 -17.74 4.80 -10.33
C TYR A 93 -16.42 4.82 -9.55
N ILE A 94 -16.49 4.88 -8.22
CA ILE A 94 -15.30 4.88 -7.34
C ILE A 94 -14.79 3.45 -7.18
N GLY A 95 -15.70 2.47 -7.08
CA GLY A 95 -15.36 1.07 -6.85
C GLY A 95 -16.28 0.43 -5.83
N GLN A 96 -16.07 -0.85 -5.60
CA GLN A 96 -16.78 -1.59 -4.56
C GLN A 96 -16.14 -1.35 -3.19
N LYS A 97 -16.94 -0.93 -2.21
CA LYS A 97 -16.52 -0.81 -0.80
C LYS A 97 -16.17 -2.18 -0.19
N TYR A 98 -15.02 -2.40 0.44
CA TYR A 98 -13.85 -1.53 0.63
C TYR A 98 -12.62 -2.21 0.02
N GLN A 99 -12.62 -2.32 -1.30
CA GLN A 99 -11.55 -2.99 -2.05
C GLN A 99 -10.35 -2.05 -2.25
N CYS A 100 -9.19 -2.62 -2.61
CA CYS A 100 -7.97 -1.86 -2.90
C CYS A 100 -8.16 -0.86 -4.06
N VAL A 101 -8.83 -1.28 -5.14
CA VAL A 101 -9.17 -0.43 -6.29
C VAL A 101 -10.07 0.75 -5.89
N HIS A 102 -11.05 0.52 -4.99
CA HIS A 102 -11.93 1.56 -4.47
C HIS A 102 -11.15 2.63 -3.72
N TYR A 103 -10.22 2.23 -2.84
CA TYR A 103 -9.37 3.17 -2.10
C TYR A 103 -8.46 3.98 -3.04
N ALA A 104 -7.76 3.30 -3.94
CA ALA A 104 -6.81 3.94 -4.86
C ALA A 104 -7.51 4.98 -5.75
N ARG A 105 -8.70 4.65 -6.28
CA ARG A 105 -9.49 5.58 -7.09
C ARG A 105 -10.01 6.75 -6.25
N ASN A 106 -10.53 6.49 -5.05
CA ASN A 106 -10.97 7.54 -4.15
C ASN A 106 -9.83 8.49 -3.77
N PHE A 107 -8.62 7.97 -3.56
CA PHE A 107 -7.45 8.81 -3.28
C PHE A 107 -7.17 9.80 -4.42
N TRP A 108 -7.11 9.33 -5.67
CA TRP A 108 -6.93 10.22 -6.82
C TRP A 108 -8.07 11.22 -6.97
N ILE A 109 -9.31 10.81 -6.68
CA ILE A 109 -10.47 11.71 -6.73
C ILE A 109 -10.30 12.85 -5.73
N GLN A 110 -9.96 12.53 -4.48
CA GLN A 110 -9.89 13.51 -3.40
C GLN A 110 -8.63 14.40 -3.48
N TYR A 111 -7.51 13.86 -3.99
CA TYR A 111 -6.23 14.57 -3.97
C TYR A 111 -5.89 15.23 -5.31
N PHE A 112 -6.31 14.65 -6.44
CA PHE A 112 -5.93 15.11 -7.79
C PHE A 112 -7.12 15.54 -8.65
N ASP A 113 -8.34 15.57 -8.10
CA ASP A 113 -9.58 15.75 -8.87
C ASP A 113 -9.59 14.86 -10.13
N SER A 114 -9.09 13.63 -9.99
CA SER A 114 -8.86 12.74 -11.13
C SER A 114 -9.15 11.27 -10.79
N TYR A 115 -9.37 10.43 -11.79
CA TYR A 115 -9.57 8.99 -11.59
C TYR A 115 -9.04 8.17 -12.76
N PHE A 116 -8.75 6.88 -12.51
CA PHE A 116 -8.43 5.92 -13.56
C PHE A 116 -9.67 5.11 -13.95
N GLY A 117 -9.67 4.58 -15.18
CA GLY A 117 -10.78 3.81 -15.74
C GLY A 117 -11.16 2.56 -14.94
N SER A 118 -12.33 2.00 -15.27
CA SER A 118 -12.82 0.77 -14.65
C SER A 118 -11.92 -0.42 -14.99
N VAL A 119 -11.71 -1.29 -14.01
CA VAL A 119 -10.92 -2.52 -14.13
C VAL A 119 -11.64 -3.66 -13.43
N ASN A 120 -11.45 -4.89 -13.91
CA ASN A 120 -11.99 -6.10 -13.29
C ASN A 120 -11.06 -6.61 -12.16
N THR A 121 -9.74 -6.45 -12.35
CA THR A 121 -8.71 -6.81 -11.38
C THR A 121 -7.71 -5.67 -11.24
N ALA A 122 -7.08 -5.54 -10.07
CA ALA A 122 -6.25 -4.38 -9.74
C ALA A 122 -4.99 -4.27 -10.61
N ASP A 123 -4.42 -5.40 -11.02
CA ASP A 123 -3.28 -5.48 -11.94
C ASP A 123 -3.56 -4.80 -13.30
N GLN A 124 -4.82 -4.80 -13.75
CA GLN A 124 -5.22 -4.17 -15.01
C GLN A 124 -5.00 -2.65 -15.03
N ILE A 125 -4.87 -2.00 -13.87
CA ILE A 125 -4.53 -0.58 -13.78
C ILE A 125 -3.20 -0.30 -14.50
N PHE A 126 -2.25 -1.24 -14.47
CA PHE A 126 -0.94 -1.09 -15.11
C PHE A 126 -1.01 -1.00 -16.64
N TYR A 127 -2.13 -1.41 -17.24
CA TYR A 127 -2.34 -1.39 -18.70
C TYR A 127 -3.30 -0.27 -19.15
N LEU A 128 -3.77 0.57 -18.23
CA LEU A 128 -4.57 1.74 -18.60
C LEU A 128 -3.69 2.80 -19.29
N GLU A 129 -4.23 3.41 -20.34
CA GLU A 129 -3.53 4.46 -21.09
C GLU A 129 -3.84 5.86 -20.55
N TYR A 130 -5.02 6.05 -19.94
CA TYR A 130 -5.52 7.37 -19.57
C TYR A 130 -6.14 7.40 -18.17
N GLY A 131 -5.88 8.49 -17.45
CA GLY A 131 -6.67 8.98 -16.33
C GLY A 131 -7.57 10.13 -16.78
N TYR A 132 -8.56 10.49 -15.98
CA TYR A 132 -9.60 11.45 -16.32
C TYR A 132 -9.72 12.52 -15.25
N ASP A 133 -9.76 13.79 -15.67
CA ASP A 133 -9.99 14.97 -14.86
C ASP A 133 -11.49 15.14 -14.60
N ILE A 134 -11.88 15.20 -13.33
CA ILE A 134 -13.27 15.33 -12.88
C ILE A 134 -13.86 16.67 -13.34
N MET A 135 -13.08 17.75 -13.30
CA MET A 135 -13.58 19.11 -13.46
C MET A 135 -13.47 19.61 -14.91
N LYS A 136 -12.41 19.22 -15.60
CA LYS A 136 -12.08 19.72 -16.95
C LYS A 136 -12.62 18.84 -18.07
N ASN A 137 -13.23 17.69 -17.74
CA ASN A 137 -13.66 16.69 -18.71
C ASN A 137 -12.56 16.36 -19.74
N LYS A 138 -11.33 16.17 -19.24
CA LYS A 138 -10.12 15.90 -20.03
C LYS A 138 -9.52 14.57 -19.60
N SER A 139 -8.82 13.90 -20.50
CA SER A 139 -7.98 12.76 -20.17
C SER A 139 -6.50 13.14 -20.17
N TYR A 140 -5.74 12.52 -19.26
CA TYR A 140 -4.28 12.65 -19.19
C TYR A 140 -3.63 11.28 -19.41
N PRO A 141 -2.53 11.20 -20.17
CA PRO A 141 -1.82 9.95 -20.36
C PRO A 141 -1.24 9.45 -19.03
N LEU A 142 -1.34 8.15 -18.80
CA LEU A 142 -0.74 7.48 -17.65
C LEU A 142 0.67 7.02 -17.99
N GLN A 143 1.64 7.43 -17.18
CA GLN A 143 3.00 6.94 -17.29
C GLN A 143 3.13 5.63 -16.50
N LYS A 144 3.82 4.66 -17.09
CA LYS A 144 3.98 3.31 -16.56
C LYS A 144 5.47 3.05 -16.37
N PHE A 145 5.84 2.63 -15.16
CA PHE A 145 7.22 2.41 -14.78
C PHE A 145 7.36 1.00 -14.23
N SER A 146 8.21 0.18 -14.85
CA SER A 146 8.48 -1.17 -14.37
C SER A 146 9.31 -1.16 -13.10
N ASN A 147 9.01 -2.08 -12.18
CA ASN A 147 9.80 -2.25 -10.97
C ASN A 147 11.23 -2.72 -11.28
N GLY A 148 12.23 -2.28 -10.50
CA GLY A 148 13.63 -2.59 -10.75
C GLY A 148 14.23 -1.82 -11.92
N LYS A 149 13.78 -0.59 -12.14
CA LYS A 149 14.31 0.37 -13.13
C LYS A 149 14.76 1.65 -12.44
N THR A 150 15.33 2.57 -13.19
CA THR A 150 15.92 3.83 -12.67
C THR A 150 14.87 4.86 -12.26
N ASP A 151 13.63 4.72 -12.71
CA ASP A 151 12.56 5.60 -12.27
C ASP A 151 12.26 5.38 -10.79
N ILE A 152 12.02 6.48 -10.07
CA ILE A 152 11.67 6.45 -8.65
C ILE A 152 10.16 6.71 -8.51
N PRO A 153 9.43 5.94 -7.70
CA PRO A 153 8.03 6.25 -7.36
C PRO A 153 7.92 7.64 -6.74
N LYS A 154 6.76 8.26 -6.88
CA LYS A 154 6.44 9.57 -6.30
C LYS A 154 5.14 9.49 -5.52
N PHE A 155 4.91 10.48 -4.66
CA PHE A 155 3.63 10.67 -4.00
C PHE A 155 2.49 10.58 -5.02
N GLY A 156 1.46 9.79 -4.69
CA GLY A 156 0.26 9.60 -5.50
C GLY A 156 0.40 8.56 -6.62
N ASP A 157 1.59 8.05 -6.89
CA ASP A 157 1.73 6.93 -7.82
C ASP A 157 0.97 5.70 -7.31
N LEU A 158 0.36 4.95 -8.23
CA LEU A 158 -0.30 3.70 -7.90
C LEU A 158 0.70 2.55 -8.05
N LEU A 159 1.07 1.93 -6.95
CA LEU A 159 1.91 0.74 -6.91
C LEU A 159 1.05 -0.49 -7.18
N ILE A 160 1.43 -1.28 -8.19
CA ILE A 160 0.60 -2.37 -8.72
C ILE A 160 1.27 -3.73 -8.50
N TRP A 161 0.53 -4.67 -7.93
CA TRP A 161 0.90 -6.09 -7.86
C TRP A 161 0.20 -6.88 -8.95
N GLU A 162 0.95 -7.81 -9.54
CA GLU A 162 0.44 -8.80 -10.47
C GLU A 162 -0.58 -9.71 -9.81
N LYS A 163 -1.55 -10.16 -10.61
CA LYS A 163 -2.49 -11.18 -10.21
C LYS A 163 -1.78 -12.53 -10.01
N ASN A 164 -1.80 -13.02 -8.77
CA ASN A 164 -1.27 -14.32 -8.39
C ASN A 164 -2.31 -15.08 -7.56
N LYS A 165 -2.65 -16.31 -7.95
CA LYS A 165 -3.72 -17.09 -7.32
C LYS A 165 -3.52 -17.33 -5.83
N GLU A 166 -2.28 -17.41 -5.36
CA GLU A 166 -1.94 -17.75 -3.98
C GLU A 166 -1.97 -16.53 -3.06
N THR A 167 -1.58 -15.36 -3.58
CA THR A 167 -1.27 -14.19 -2.76
C THR A 167 -2.15 -12.98 -3.09
N TYR A 168 -2.37 -12.71 -4.37
CA TYR A 168 -3.19 -11.61 -4.87
C TYR A 168 -4.10 -12.10 -6.01
N PRO A 169 -5.18 -12.84 -5.69
CA PRO A 169 -5.98 -13.53 -6.70
C PRO A 169 -6.65 -12.59 -7.72
N ASN A 170 -6.69 -11.28 -7.45
CA ASN A 170 -7.18 -10.24 -8.34
C ASN A 170 -6.16 -9.10 -8.53
N GLY A 171 -4.86 -9.37 -8.34
CA GLY A 171 -3.83 -8.35 -8.22
C GLY A 171 -4.03 -7.49 -6.97
N HIS A 172 -3.22 -6.45 -6.84
CA HIS A 172 -3.38 -5.47 -5.76
C HIS A 172 -2.93 -4.08 -6.18
N VAL A 173 -3.43 -3.06 -5.50
CA VAL A 173 -3.03 -1.67 -5.71
C VAL A 173 -2.93 -0.93 -4.38
N ALA A 174 -1.88 -0.14 -4.25
CA ALA A 174 -1.68 0.79 -3.15
C ALA A 174 -1.26 2.16 -3.70
N VAL A 175 -1.46 3.21 -2.91
CA VAL A 175 -1.02 4.57 -3.23
C VAL A 175 0.31 4.82 -2.54
N VAL A 176 1.31 5.31 -3.27
CA VAL A 176 2.59 5.74 -2.71
C VAL A 176 2.42 7.09 -2.00
N LEU A 177 2.85 7.18 -0.74
CA LEU A 177 2.77 8.39 0.09
C LEU A 177 4.14 9.04 0.29
N ASN A 178 5.19 8.25 0.49
CA ASN A 178 6.54 8.79 0.65
C ASN A 178 7.57 7.78 0.16
N ILE A 179 8.76 8.25 -0.20
CA ILE A 179 9.87 7.49 -0.72
C ILE A 179 11.15 7.97 -0.06
N GLU A 180 11.85 7.08 0.63
CA GLU A 180 13.09 7.35 1.35
C GLU A 180 14.16 6.36 0.90
N ILE A 181 14.80 6.63 -0.24
CA ILE A 181 15.78 5.71 -0.86
C ILE A 181 17.22 5.87 -0.35
N ASN A 182 17.56 7.04 0.18
CA ASN A 182 18.93 7.38 0.61
C ASN A 182 19.16 7.18 2.13
N SER A 183 18.30 6.42 2.79
CA SER A 183 18.38 6.16 4.23
C SER A 183 19.09 4.83 4.53
N LEU A 184 19.44 4.60 5.80
CA LEU A 184 19.97 3.31 6.26
C LEU A 184 18.97 2.15 6.06
N TYR A 185 17.68 2.49 5.96
CA TYR A 185 16.56 1.55 5.81
C TYR A 185 15.66 2.00 4.65
N PRO A 186 16.11 1.86 3.39
CA PRO A 186 15.38 2.39 2.24
C PRO A 186 13.96 1.84 2.15
N HIS A 187 12.98 2.71 1.97
CA HIS A 187 11.58 2.32 1.96
C HIS A 187 10.68 3.25 1.16
N ILE A 188 9.46 2.77 0.92
CA ILE A 188 8.33 3.61 0.57
C ILE A 188 7.23 3.46 1.62
N LEU A 189 6.50 4.53 1.88
CA LEU A 189 5.26 4.48 2.65
C LEU A 189 4.09 4.40 1.68
N ILE A 190 3.14 3.53 1.96
CA ILE A 190 1.96 3.34 1.11
C ILE A 190 0.66 3.46 1.91
N ALA A 191 -0.45 3.71 1.22
CA ALA A 191 -1.81 3.61 1.74
C ALA A 191 -2.65 2.66 0.88
N GLU A 192 -3.45 1.81 1.52
CA GLU A 192 -4.27 0.81 0.83
C GLU A 192 -5.48 0.34 1.67
N GLN A 193 -6.41 -0.33 1.00
CA GLN A 193 -7.45 -1.17 1.61
C GLN A 193 -7.27 -2.62 1.16
N ASN A 194 -7.97 -3.56 1.81
CA ASN A 194 -7.97 -4.98 1.44
C ASN A 194 -6.58 -5.62 1.47
N TYR A 195 -5.81 -5.31 2.52
CA TYR A 195 -4.58 -6.03 2.85
C TYR A 195 -4.61 -6.43 4.32
N ASP A 196 -4.58 -5.43 5.20
CA ASP A 196 -4.64 -5.59 6.65
C ASP A 196 -5.91 -5.01 7.28
N GLN A 197 -6.18 -5.42 8.52
CA GLN A 197 -7.37 -5.04 9.28
C GLN A 197 -7.19 -3.76 10.11
N ILE A 198 -5.95 -3.28 10.23
CA ILE A 198 -5.54 -2.02 10.86
C ILE A 198 -4.27 -1.62 10.10
N TRP A 199 -4.05 -0.34 9.81
CA TRP A 199 -2.80 0.14 9.21
C TRP A 199 -1.60 0.03 10.16
N ASP A 200 -0.37 0.03 9.64
CA ASP A 200 0.85 -0.01 10.46
C ASP A 200 0.99 1.26 11.31
N ALA A 201 0.49 2.39 10.81
CA ALA A 201 0.44 3.65 11.53
C ALA A 201 -0.85 4.40 11.20
N LYS A 202 -1.09 5.52 11.91
CA LYS A 202 -2.26 6.37 11.65
C LYS A 202 -2.35 6.80 10.19
N HIS A 203 -1.20 7.13 9.58
CA HIS A 203 -1.10 7.83 8.30
C HIS A 203 -0.54 7.01 7.13
N PHE A 204 -0.21 5.73 7.34
CA PHE A 204 0.20 4.84 6.25
C PHE A 204 -0.12 3.39 6.58
N SER A 205 -0.43 2.59 5.56
CA SER A 205 -0.77 1.18 5.70
C SER A 205 0.45 0.31 5.94
N ARG A 206 1.50 0.50 5.14
CA ARG A 206 2.76 -0.24 5.21
C ARG A 206 3.95 0.64 4.83
N ALA A 207 5.09 0.35 5.45
CA ALA A 207 6.38 0.73 4.91
C ALA A 207 6.95 -0.47 4.14
N LEU A 208 7.19 -0.35 2.84
CA LEU A 208 7.75 -1.42 2.02
C LEU A 208 9.23 -1.21 1.78
N LYS A 209 10.00 -2.30 1.81
CA LYS A 209 11.45 -2.25 1.60
C LYS A 209 11.78 -1.86 0.17
N VAL A 210 12.84 -1.07 0.02
CA VAL A 210 13.42 -0.73 -1.28
C VAL A 210 14.85 -1.25 -1.36
N LYS A 211 15.23 -1.81 -2.51
CA LYS A 211 16.61 -2.15 -2.86
C LYS A 211 17.09 -1.22 -3.96
N LEU A 212 18.27 -0.64 -3.76
CA LEU A 212 19.00 0.10 -4.78
C LEU A 212 20.11 -0.78 -5.34
N SER A 213 20.18 -0.90 -6.66
CA SER A 213 21.29 -1.55 -7.33
C SER A 213 22.46 -0.59 -7.54
N LYS A 214 23.63 -1.12 -7.92
CA LYS A 214 24.80 -0.30 -8.27
C LYS A 214 24.56 0.59 -9.50
N ASN A 215 23.57 0.24 -10.33
CA ASN A 215 23.20 0.97 -11.53
C ASN A 215 22.02 1.93 -11.28
N GLU A 216 21.78 2.30 -10.02
CA GLU A 216 20.69 3.19 -9.60
C GLU A 216 19.28 2.64 -9.89
N GLU A 217 19.15 1.33 -10.15
CA GLU A 217 17.84 0.71 -10.30
C GLU A 217 17.17 0.58 -8.93
N VAL A 218 15.92 1.01 -8.87
CA VAL A 218 15.07 0.99 -7.68
C VAL A 218 14.09 -0.16 -7.78
N ARG A 219 14.22 -1.10 -6.85
CA ARG A 219 13.28 -2.22 -6.70
C ARG A 219 12.51 -2.09 -5.40
N VAL A 220 11.20 -1.91 -5.50
CA VAL A 220 10.28 -2.03 -4.38
C VAL A 220 10.00 -3.51 -4.14
N GLU A 221 10.14 -3.97 -2.90
CA GLU A 221 9.81 -5.33 -2.49
C GLU A 221 8.45 -5.36 -1.81
N SER A 222 7.67 -6.42 -2.01
CA SER A 222 6.37 -6.63 -1.34
C SER A 222 6.49 -6.82 0.17
N ILE A 223 7.71 -7.01 0.68
CA ILE A 223 8.01 -7.18 2.09
C ILE A 223 8.11 -5.83 2.80
N ARG A 224 7.65 -5.80 4.06
CA ARG A 224 7.77 -4.60 4.90
C ARG A 224 9.23 -4.24 5.20
N GLN A 225 9.51 -2.94 5.26
CA GLN A 225 10.78 -2.44 5.79
C GLN A 225 10.82 -2.62 7.31
N ILE A 226 12.02 -2.89 7.80
CA ILE A 226 12.34 -3.07 9.21
C ILE A 226 13.07 -1.82 9.68
N PHE A 227 12.59 -1.22 10.76
CA PHE A 227 13.25 -0.10 11.42
C PHE A 227 13.71 -0.51 12.82
N PRO A 228 15.02 -0.67 13.06
CA PRO A 228 15.53 -0.92 14.40
C PRO A 228 15.16 0.21 15.36
N GLY A 229 14.68 -0.14 16.56
CA GLY A 229 14.33 0.82 17.61
C GLY A 229 13.03 1.60 17.41
N MET A 230 12.26 1.35 16.35
CA MET A 230 10.92 1.93 16.21
C MET A 230 9.87 0.94 16.69
N GLU A 231 9.54 1.06 17.97
CA GLU A 231 8.72 0.14 18.77
C GLU A 231 7.22 0.11 18.38
N ASP A 232 6.79 1.01 17.49
CA ASP A 232 5.38 1.20 17.12
C ASP A 232 4.97 0.54 15.79
N TYR A 233 5.91 0.03 15.00
CA TYR A 233 5.61 -0.61 13.71
C TYR A 233 5.42 -2.11 13.87
N LYS A 234 4.30 -2.62 13.33
CA LYS A 234 3.86 -4.01 13.44
C LYS A 234 5.03 -4.99 13.37
N CYS A 235 5.00 -5.97 14.29
CA CYS A 235 5.84 -7.16 14.21
C CYS A 235 5.80 -7.71 12.78
N LYS A 236 6.99 -7.77 12.18
CA LYS A 236 7.22 -8.11 10.78
C LYS A 236 6.40 -9.32 10.36
N GLU A 237 5.87 -9.28 9.15
CA GLU A 237 5.43 -10.51 8.52
C GLU A 237 6.62 -11.46 8.45
N LYS A 238 6.36 -12.76 8.68
CA LYS A 238 7.36 -13.81 8.42
C LYS A 238 7.92 -13.57 7.02
N LEU A 239 9.18 -13.93 6.79
CA LEU A 239 9.84 -13.93 5.48
C LEU A 239 9.02 -14.61 4.36
N ASN A 240 7.96 -15.35 4.69
CA ASN A 240 6.93 -15.86 3.79
C ASN A 240 5.73 -14.88 3.71
N VAL A 241 5.99 -13.63 3.31
CA VAL A 241 4.93 -12.71 2.88
C VAL A 241 4.43 -13.19 1.54
N ALA A 242 3.20 -12.83 1.19
CA ALA A 242 2.75 -12.85 -0.20
C ALA A 242 3.86 -12.36 -1.14
N GLU A 243 4.57 -13.28 -1.81
CA GLU A 243 5.54 -13.03 -2.86
C GLU A 243 4.82 -12.53 -4.12
N GLY A 244 3.83 -11.66 -3.96
CA GLY A 244 3.21 -11.02 -5.09
C GLY A 244 4.24 -10.18 -5.80
N GLU A 245 4.33 -10.39 -7.10
CA GLU A 245 5.21 -9.64 -7.95
C GLU A 245 4.66 -8.21 -8.11
N ILE A 246 5.46 -7.21 -7.72
CA ILE A 246 5.14 -5.82 -8.02
C ILE A 246 5.54 -5.58 -9.47
N LEU A 247 4.56 -5.33 -10.34
CA LEU A 247 4.76 -4.97 -11.75
C LEU A 247 5.53 -3.66 -11.86
N GLY A 248 5.17 -2.69 -11.01
CA GLY A 248 5.70 -1.34 -11.04
C GLY A 248 4.70 -0.33 -10.53
N TRP A 249 4.79 0.91 -11.02
CA TRP A 249 3.86 1.96 -10.64
C TRP A 249 3.33 2.76 -11.83
N VAL A 250 2.12 3.29 -11.64
CA VAL A 250 1.40 4.12 -12.61
C VAL A 250 1.32 5.54 -12.06
N ARG A 251 1.68 6.52 -12.90
CA ARG A 251 1.67 7.95 -12.55
C ARG A 251 0.70 8.72 -13.41
N LEU A 252 -0.12 9.53 -12.76
CA LEU A 252 -0.93 10.54 -13.44
C LEU A 252 -0.05 11.72 -13.85
N LYS A 253 0.04 12.01 -15.15
CA LYS A 253 0.77 13.18 -15.65
C LYS A 253 -0.12 14.42 -15.61
N ILE A 254 -0.23 15.04 -14.43
CA ILE A 254 -0.92 16.32 -14.29
C ILE A 254 -0.05 17.41 -14.95
N GLN A 255 -0.64 18.20 -15.85
CA GLN A 255 0.01 19.33 -16.52
C GLN A 255 -0.04 20.60 -15.66
#